data_AF-A0A2Z5U2L7-F1
#
_entry.id   AF-A0A2Z5U2L7-F1
#
_cell.length_a   1.000
_cell.length_b   1.000
_cell.length_c   1.000
_cell.angle_alpha   90.00
_cell.angle_beta   90.00
_cell.angle_gamma   90.00
#
_symmetry.space_group_name_H-M   'P 1'
#
loop_
_entity.id
_entity.type
_entity.pdbx_description
1 polymer ?
#
loop_
_entity_poly.entity_id
_entity_poly.type
_entity_poly.pdbx_seq_one_letter_code
_entity_poly.pdbx_strand_id
1 'polypeptide(L)'
;MTIKQMASMILMIWNMIVFITYGIDKGKARKSTYRISEKTLLFMSYLGGGLGAWAGGTHFRHKTQKKYFQLAWAVGLMVDAVIMYWIWK
;
A
#
# COMPACT_ATOMS: atom_id res chain seq x y z
N MET A 1 13.36 -23.03 -0.93
CA MET A 1 13.22 -21.63 -0.45
C MET A 1 13.11 -21.66 1.06
N THR A 2 13.83 -20.79 1.78
CA THR A 2 13.65 -20.66 3.23
C THR A 2 12.32 -19.98 3.54
N ILE A 3 11.74 -20.26 4.70
CA ILE A 3 10.47 -19.65 5.14
C ILE A 3 10.55 -18.11 5.11
N LYS A 4 11.72 -17.55 5.46
CA LYS A 4 12.02 -16.11 5.41
C LYS A 4 11.90 -15.53 4.01
N GLN A 5 12.45 -16.22 3.00
CA GLN A 5 12.36 -15.80 1.59
C GLN A 5 10.91 -15.84 1.10
N MET A 6 10.16 -16.89 1.46
CA MET A 6 8.77 -17.04 1.04
C MET A 6 7.88 -15.95 1.63
N ALA A 7 8.03 -15.63 2.93
CA ALA A 7 7.31 -14.54 3.58
C ALA A 7 7.64 -13.17 2.97
N SER A 8 8.92 -12.92 2.66
CA SER A 8 9.36 -11.68 2.03
C SER A 8 8.74 -11.50 0.63
N MET A 9 8.66 -12.58 -0.17
CA MET A 9 8.00 -12.53 -1.48
C MET A 9 6.51 -12.26 -1.38
N ILE A 10 5.81 -12.85 -0.41
CA ILE A 10 4.38 -12.59 -0.18
C ILE A 10 4.16 -11.11 0.15
N LEU A 11 4.98 -10.52 1.02
CA LEU A 11 4.89 -9.10 1.37
C LEU A 11 5.13 -8.20 0.14
N MET A 12 6.08 -8.58 -0.71
CA MET A 12 6.41 -7.84 -1.93
C MET A 12 5.26 -7.91 -2.96
N ILE A 13 4.66 -9.09 -3.16
CA ILE A 13 3.49 -9.28 -4.02
C ILE A 13 2.31 -8.47 -3.48
N TRP A 14 2.08 -8.49 -2.17
CA TRP A 14 1.01 -7.72 -1.55
C TRP A 14 1.17 -6.22 -1.78
N ASN A 15 2.38 -5.68 -1.58
CA ASN A 15 2.67 -4.27 -1.87
C ASN A 15 2.44 -3.91 -3.35
N MET A 16 2.73 -4.83 -4.27
CA MET A 16 2.44 -4.64 -5.70
C MET A 16 0.93 -4.60 -5.99
N ILE A 17 0.13 -5.45 -5.32
CA ILE A 17 -1.34 -5.41 -5.42
C ILE A 17 -1.88 -4.07 -4.89
N VAL A 18 -1.36 -3.58 -3.76
CA VAL A 18 -1.77 -2.29 -3.19
C VAL A 18 -1.41 -1.14 -4.15
N PHE A 19 -0.21 -1.13 -4.71
CA PHE A 19 0.19 -0.15 -5.71
C PHE A 19 -0.76 -0.11 -6.92
N ILE A 20 -1.08 -1.28 -7.49
CA ILE A 20 -2.01 -1.40 -8.62
C ILE A 20 -3.40 -0.90 -8.23
N THR A 21 -3.87 -1.20 -7.02
CA THR A 21 -5.17 -0.75 -6.52
C THR A 21 -5.28 0.78 -6.48
N TYR A 22 -4.22 1.47 -6.05
CA TYR A 22 -4.16 2.94 -6.12
C TYR A 22 -4.19 3.47 -7.55
N GLY A 23 -3.53 2.79 -8.49
CA GLY A 23 -3.56 3.11 -9.91
C GLY A 23 -4.95 2.92 -10.53
N ILE A 24 -5.61 1.80 -10.21
CA ILE A 24 -6.99 1.51 -10.63
C ILE A 24 -7.93 2.58 -10.09
N ASP A 25 -7.81 2.98 -8.83
CA ASP A 25 -8.67 4.04 -8.27
C ASP A 25 -8.50 5.36 -9.02
N LYS A 26 -7.26 5.73 -9.37
CA LYS A 26 -7.03 6.91 -10.22
C LYS A 26 -7.61 6.75 -11.63
N GLY A 27 -7.54 5.55 -12.22
CA GLY A 27 -8.17 5.25 -13.50
C GLY A 27 -9.69 5.40 -13.45
N LYS A 28 -10.32 4.88 -12.40
CA LYS A 28 -11.77 5.01 -12.15
C LYS A 28 -12.17 6.46 -11.91
N ALA A 29 -11.33 7.22 -11.21
CA ALA A 29 -11.52 8.66 -11.03
C ALA A 29 -11.54 9.45 -12.35
N ARG A 30 -10.76 9.04 -13.36
CA ARG A 30 -10.79 9.65 -14.71
C ARG A 30 -12.00 9.22 -15.54
N LYS A 31 -12.45 7.97 -15.39
CA LYS A 31 -13.61 7.42 -16.10
C LYS A 31 -14.96 7.80 -15.47
N SER A 32 -14.97 8.61 -14.41
CA SER A 32 -16.16 8.96 -13.63
C SER A 32 -16.97 7.73 -13.15
N THR A 33 -16.28 6.61 -12.92
CA THR A 33 -16.90 5.38 -12.41
C THR A 33 -16.78 5.29 -10.89
N TYR A 34 -17.47 4.31 -10.30
CA TYR A 34 -17.48 4.07 -8.85
C TYR A 34 -16.05 3.91 -8.30
N ARG A 35 -15.64 4.85 -7.44
CA ARG A 35 -14.32 4.86 -6.80
C ARG A 35 -14.22 3.81 -5.70
N ILE A 36 -13.00 3.34 -5.44
CA ILE A 36 -12.71 2.46 -4.31
C ILE A 36 -12.87 3.27 -3.01
N SER A 37 -13.46 2.63 -1.99
CA SER A 37 -13.67 3.30 -0.71
C SER A 37 -12.33 3.70 -0.08
N GLU A 38 -12.26 4.90 0.51
CA GLU A 38 -11.04 5.37 1.17
C GLU A 38 -10.64 4.44 2.32
N LYS A 39 -11.62 3.89 3.03
CA LYS A 39 -11.39 2.94 4.12
C LYS A 39 -10.64 1.71 3.63
N THR A 40 -10.99 1.18 2.44
CA THR A 40 -10.28 0.03 1.85
C THR A 40 -8.83 0.36 1.55
N LEU A 41 -8.55 1.52 0.94
CA LEU A 41 -7.18 1.94 0.60
C LEU A 41 -6.32 2.14 1.86
N LEU A 42 -6.89 2.73 2.91
CA LEU A 42 -6.22 2.90 4.20
C LEU A 42 -5.98 1.55 4.87
N PHE A 43 -6.98 0.67 4.90
CA PHE A 43 -6.88 -0.66 5.49
C PHE A 43 -5.81 -1.51 4.81
N MET A 44 -5.75 -1.49 3.48
CA MET A 44 -4.68 -2.16 2.71
C MET A 44 -3.30 -1.62 3.05
N SER A 45 -3.17 -0.32 3.29
CA SER A 45 -1.90 0.29 3.70
C SER A 45 -1.46 -0.20 5.09
N TYR A 46 -2.42 -0.34 6.02
CA TYR A 46 -2.15 -0.84 7.37
C TYR A 46 -1.84 -2.34 7.42
N LEU A 47 -2.41 -3.14 6.53
CA LEU A 47 -2.15 -4.59 6.41
C LEU A 47 -0.83 -4.89 5.67
N GLY A 48 0.25 -4.19 5.97
CA GLY A 48 1.57 -4.45 5.36
C GLY A 48 1.67 -4.06 3.87
N GLY A 49 0.85 -3.10 3.44
CA GLY A 49 0.86 -2.53 2.09
C GLY A 49 1.43 -1.12 2.05
N GLY A 50 2.24 -0.73 3.04
CA GLY A 50 2.70 0.64 3.24
C GLY A 50 3.55 1.15 2.09
N LEU A 51 4.55 0.37 1.68
CA LEU A 51 5.40 0.66 0.53
C LEU A 51 4.59 0.86 -0.76
N GLY A 52 3.66 -0.06 -1.02
CA GLY A 52 2.78 -0.05 -2.19
C GLY A 52 1.82 1.12 -2.20
N ALA A 53 1.24 1.44 -1.04
CA ALA A 53 0.35 2.58 -0.87
C ALA A 53 1.06 3.92 -0.99
N TRP A 54 2.26 4.05 -0.41
CA TRP A 54 3.09 5.23 -0.54
C TRP A 54 3.55 5.44 -1.98
N ALA A 55 4.08 4.40 -2.63
CA ALA A 55 4.49 4.45 -4.02
C ALA A 55 3.31 4.74 -4.95
N GLY A 56 2.16 4.09 -4.74
CA GLY A 56 0.96 4.30 -5.53
C GLY A 56 0.41 5.71 -5.33
N GLY A 57 0.26 6.16 -4.09
CA GLY A 57 -0.21 7.48 -3.72
C GLY A 57 0.65 8.61 -4.32
N THR A 58 1.97 8.49 -4.23
CA THR A 58 2.92 9.48 -4.77
C THR A 58 3.01 9.44 -6.29
N HIS A 59 3.17 8.26 -6.91
CA HIS A 59 3.30 8.10 -8.36
C HIS A 59 2.03 8.55 -9.08
N PHE A 60 0.87 8.11 -8.60
CA PHE A 60 -0.40 8.53 -9.14
C PHE A 60 -0.82 9.91 -8.62
N ARG A 61 -0.05 10.60 -7.77
CA ARG A 61 -0.44 11.88 -7.14
C ARG A 61 -1.89 11.83 -6.62
N HIS A 62 -2.27 10.69 -6.07
CA HIS A 62 -3.64 10.37 -5.72
C HIS A 62 -3.86 10.72 -4.25
N LYS A 63 -4.73 11.70 -3.97
CA LYS A 63 -5.07 12.16 -2.61
C LYS A 63 -3.87 12.53 -1.73
N THR A 64 -2.78 12.97 -2.35
CA THR A 64 -1.59 13.47 -1.65
C THR A 64 -1.85 14.71 -0.80
N GLN A 65 -2.92 15.47 -1.05
CA GLN A 65 -3.33 16.62 -0.23
C GLN A 65 -4.03 16.23 1.09
N LYS A 66 -4.44 14.96 1.25
CA LYS A 66 -5.12 14.49 2.45
C LYS A 66 -4.09 13.97 3.45
N LYS A 67 -3.89 14.73 4.55
CA LYS A 67 -2.92 14.39 5.61
C LYS A 67 -3.13 12.99 6.20
N TYR A 68 -4.39 12.53 6.32
CA TYR A 68 -4.68 11.18 6.84
C TYR A 68 -4.22 10.05 5.90
N PHE A 69 -4.17 10.29 4.58
CA PHE A 69 -3.58 9.33 3.63
C PHE A 69 -2.07 9.26 3.79
N GLN A 70 -1.40 10.42 3.89
CA GLN A 70 0.05 10.46 4.14
C GLN A 70 0.42 9.77 5.46
N LEU A 71 -0.37 10.00 6.51
CA LEU A 71 -0.17 9.35 7.80
C LEU A 71 -0.35 7.82 7.69
N ALA A 72 -1.38 7.35 6.99
CA ALA A 72 -1.59 5.93 6.79
C ALA A 72 -0.47 5.27 5.97
N TRP A 73 0.10 5.96 4.98
CA TRP A 73 1.27 5.48 4.25
C TRP A 73 2.50 5.40 5.15
N ALA A 74 2.74 6.42 5.97
CA ALA A 74 3.86 6.42 6.92
C ALA A 74 3.73 5.31 7.97
N VAL A 75 2.53 5.10 8.52
CA VAL A 75 2.27 4.00 9.47
C VAL A 75 2.41 2.64 8.77
N GLY A 76 1.89 2.49 7.56
CA GLY A 76 2.06 1.26 6.78
C GLY A 76 3.53 0.94 6.53
N LEU A 77 4.35 1.94 6.20
CA LEU A 77 5.80 1.78 6.02
C LEU A 77 6.50 1.29 7.30
N MET A 78 6.10 1.83 8.46
CA MET A 78 6.60 1.37 9.75
C MET A 78 6.19 -0.09 10.00
N VAL A 79 4.97 -0.48 9.67
CA VAL A 79 4.50 -1.87 9.77
C VAL A 79 5.33 -2.79 8.87
N ASP A 80 5.58 -2.41 7.61
CA ASP A 80 6.42 -3.18 6.70
C ASP A 80 7.84 -3.38 7.24
N ALA A 81 8.44 -2.32 7.80
CA ALA A 81 9.77 -2.38 8.40
C ALA A 81 9.81 -3.31 9.61
N VAL A 82 8.78 -3.26 10.48
CA VAL A 82 8.65 -4.16 11.63
C VAL A 82 8.49 -5.61 11.17
N ILE A 83 7.63 -5.87 10.20
CA ILE A 83 7.42 -7.22 9.64
C ILE A 83 8.74 -7.76 9.06
N MET A 84 9.45 -6.96 8.26
CA MET A 84 10.74 -7.38 7.71
C MET A 84 11.78 -7.62 8.82
N TYR A 85 11.87 -6.75 9.83
CA TYR A 85 12.77 -6.95 10.95
C TYR A 85 12.49 -8.26 11.71
N TRP A 86 11.22 -8.57 11.98
CA TRP A 86 10.82 -9.82 12.63
C TRP A 86 11.15 -11.07 11.82
N ILE A 87 11.03 -11.01 10.48
CA ILE A 87 11.38 -12.13 9.60
C ILE A 87 12.91 -12.36 9.59
N TRP A 88 13.70 -11.29 9.64
CA TRP A 88 15.15 -11.35 9.46
C TRP A 88 15.94 -11.47 10.77
N LYS A 89 15.32 -11.19 11.92
CA LYS A 89 15.80 -11.57 13.25
C LYS A 89 16.02 -13.09 13.36
#